data_AF-M3H4H7-F1
#
_entry.id   AF-M3H4H7-F1
#
_cell.length_a   1.000
_cell.length_b   1.000
_cell.length_c   1.000
_cell.angle_alpha   90.00
_cell.angle_beta   90.00
_cell.angle_gamma   90.00
#
_symmetry.space_group_name_H-M   'P 1'
#
loop_
_entity.id
_entity.type
_entity.pdbx_description
1 polymer ?
#
loop_
_entity_poly.entity_id
_entity_poly.type
_entity_poly.pdbx_seq_one_letter_code
_entity_poly.pdbx_strand_id
1 'polypeptide(L)'
;MYSQNISGVQNSYELYTFTYRTSDYIENNGKRLIDKLNSVFTPEDKVILLAHSMGGLVSRSALYHSNNTKDVIDFIVSLGTPYLGSPFASTSYQGNFGTLGELMAFLTGTEGGKDLAYTNALGTFYQVPINELISGAFNPYLERLLEESSKDSRITAFYGEMNVCNNHPGSESVYIIGCNFLSNGSPSFTNKSDGIVTSTSGKMSSKLPGAKQFSKNLDHSQLSFRNHVNTTSRNTYFDEVLSLINSL
;
A
#
# COMPACT_ATOMS: atom_id res chain seq x y z
N MET A 1 11.52 16.84 -5.33
CA MET A 1 11.38 16.45 -3.91
C MET A 1 12.62 16.99 -3.21
N TYR A 2 12.50 18.09 -2.44
CA TYR A 2 13.62 18.57 -1.61
C TYR A 2 13.64 17.72 -0.34
N SER A 3 14.35 16.60 -0.36
CA SER A 3 14.71 15.92 0.88
C SER A 3 15.81 16.75 1.51
N GLN A 4 15.53 17.38 2.65
CA GLN A 4 16.61 17.72 3.58
C GLN A 4 17.38 16.41 3.85
N ASN A 5 18.71 16.46 3.90
CA ASN A 5 19.53 15.27 4.15
C ASN A 5 19.41 14.85 5.62
N ILE A 6 18.22 14.38 6.01
CA ILE A 6 17.81 14.15 7.41
C ILE A 6 18.62 13.00 8.03
N SER A 7 19.05 12.02 7.22
CA SER A 7 19.71 10.80 7.72
C SER A 7 20.95 10.40 6.92
N GLY A 8 21.57 11.30 6.16
CA GLY A 8 22.73 10.96 5.34
C GLY A 8 22.43 9.98 4.19
N VAL A 9 21.16 9.73 3.87
CA VAL A 9 20.70 8.71 2.90
C VAL A 9 21.41 8.84 1.56
N GLN A 10 21.63 10.07 1.09
CA GLN A 10 22.31 10.35 -0.17
C GLN A 10 23.81 9.99 -0.17
N ASN A 11 24.39 9.70 1.00
CA ASN A 11 25.76 9.20 1.11
C ASN A 11 25.82 7.67 0.92
N SER A 12 24.70 6.97 1.10
CA SER A 12 24.61 5.50 1.05
C SER A 12 23.79 4.99 -0.14
N TYR A 13 22.88 5.81 -0.67
CA TYR A 13 21.95 5.45 -1.73
C TYR A 13 21.87 6.51 -2.80
N GLU A 14 21.80 6.06 -4.05
CA GLU A 14 21.31 6.88 -5.16
C GLU A 14 19.78 6.90 -5.15
N LEU A 15 19.21 8.11 -5.16
CA LEU A 15 17.76 8.28 -5.04
C LEU A 15 17.14 8.57 -6.41
N TYR A 16 16.22 7.69 -6.81
CA TYR A 16 15.42 7.82 -8.02
C TYR A 16 13.95 8.02 -7.66
N THR A 17 13.21 8.74 -8.51
CA THR A 17 11.76 8.90 -8.37
C THR A 17 11.08 8.39 -9.62
N PHE A 18 10.10 7.51 -9.46
CA PHE A 18 9.22 7.06 -10.52
C PHE A 18 7.82 7.62 -10.30
N THR A 19 7.35 8.44 -11.25
CA THR A 19 5.98 8.93 -11.27
C THR A 19 5.19 8.17 -12.32
N TYR A 20 3.91 7.93 -12.04
CA TYR A 20 3.04 7.16 -12.91
C TYR A 20 1.61 7.70 -12.88
N ARG A 21 0.78 7.24 -13.83
CA ARG A 21 -0.60 7.70 -13.95
C ARG A 21 -1.48 6.86 -13.04
N THR A 22 -1.91 7.44 -11.92
CA THR A 22 -2.76 6.75 -10.94
C THR A 22 -4.14 6.38 -11.48
N SER A 23 -4.60 7.02 -12.55
CA SER A 23 -5.86 6.71 -13.22
C SER A 23 -5.79 5.50 -14.15
N ASP A 24 -4.60 5.00 -14.47
CA ASP A 24 -4.37 3.85 -15.36
C ASP A 24 -4.19 2.57 -14.53
N TYR A 25 -4.41 1.42 -15.16
CA TYR A 25 -4.32 0.11 -14.53
C TYR A 25 -2.98 -0.09 -13.80
N ILE A 26 -3.04 -0.80 -12.68
CA ILE A 26 -1.87 -1.13 -11.87
C ILE A 26 -0.88 -1.95 -12.70
N GLU A 27 -1.37 -2.88 -13.52
CA GLU A 27 -0.55 -3.70 -14.42
C GLU A 27 0.24 -2.86 -15.43
N ASN A 28 -0.42 -1.88 -16.06
CA ASN A 28 0.23 -0.98 -17.02
C ASN A 28 1.32 -0.15 -16.34
N ASN A 29 1.06 0.33 -15.13
CA ASN A 29 2.05 1.06 -14.35
C ASN A 29 3.21 0.16 -13.89
N GLY A 30 2.93 -1.10 -13.52
CA GLY A 30 3.95 -2.10 -13.17
C GLY A 30 4.85 -2.43 -14.36
N LYS A 31 4.27 -2.63 -15.55
CA LYS A 31 5.00 -2.79 -16.80
C LYS A 31 5.91 -1.60 -17.10
N ARG A 32 5.40 -0.37 -16.98
CA ARG A 32 6.19 0.86 -17.21
C ARG A 32 7.34 0.98 -16.22
N LEU A 33 7.11 0.62 -14.96
CA LEU A 33 8.15 0.62 -13.93
C LEU A 33 9.26 -0.37 -14.30
N ILE A 34 8.91 -1.64 -14.59
CA ILE A 34 9.95 -2.64 -14.89
C ILE A 34 10.68 -2.35 -16.21
N ASP A 35 9.98 -1.88 -17.24
CA ASP A 35 10.62 -1.45 -18.49
C ASP A 35 11.60 -0.31 -18.23
N LYS A 36 11.25 0.64 -17.35
CA LYS A 36 12.13 1.74 -17.00
C LYS A 36 13.34 1.24 -16.21
N LEU A 37 13.17 0.38 -15.23
CA LEU A 37 14.27 -0.22 -14.47
C LEU A 37 15.22 -0.98 -15.39
N ASN A 38 14.69 -1.79 -16.30
CA ASN A 38 15.49 -2.50 -17.30
C ASN A 38 16.26 -1.56 -18.24
N SER A 39 15.75 -0.36 -18.52
CA SER A 39 16.45 0.61 -19.38
C SER A 39 17.58 1.36 -18.69
N VAL A 40 17.56 1.43 -17.35
CA VAL A 40 18.50 2.24 -16.56
C VAL A 40 19.57 1.37 -15.92
N PHE A 41 19.20 0.20 -15.41
CA PHE A 41 20.06 -0.65 -14.57
C PHE A 41 20.51 -1.91 -15.31
N THR A 42 21.66 -2.47 -14.91
CA THR A 42 22.16 -3.77 -15.37
C THR A 42 21.78 -4.88 -14.38
N PRO A 43 21.85 -6.17 -14.74
CA PRO A 43 21.52 -7.27 -13.84
C PRO A 43 22.35 -7.34 -12.54
N GLU A 44 23.52 -6.71 -12.54
CA GLU A 44 24.41 -6.61 -11.37
C GLU A 44 23.91 -5.58 -10.34
N ASP A 45 23.10 -4.61 -10.77
CA ASP A 45 22.52 -3.59 -9.90
C ASP A 45 21.43 -4.18 -9.00
N LYS A 46 21.23 -3.53 -7.85
CA LYS A 46 20.17 -3.84 -6.88
C LYS A 46 19.38 -2.59 -6.55
N VAL A 47 18.06 -2.69 -6.68
CA VAL A 47 17.11 -1.60 -6.47
C VAL A 47 16.15 -1.97 -5.36
N ILE A 48 16.09 -1.12 -4.34
CA ILE A 48 15.08 -1.17 -3.29
C ILE A 48 13.96 -0.20 -3.66
N LEU A 49 12.74 -0.72 -3.77
CA LEU A 49 11.55 0.08 -4.05
C LEU A 49 10.88 0.48 -2.75
N LEU A 50 10.97 1.76 -2.39
CA LEU A 50 10.17 2.36 -1.33
C LEU A 50 8.87 2.92 -1.93
N ALA A 51 7.74 2.29 -1.64
CA ALA A 51 6.49 2.56 -2.32
C ALA A 51 5.34 2.85 -1.35
N HIS A 52 4.57 3.89 -1.62
CA HIS A 52 3.41 4.27 -0.80
C HIS A 52 2.08 3.95 -1.51
N SER A 53 1.08 3.53 -0.73
CA SER A 53 -0.30 3.30 -1.20
C SER A 53 -0.32 2.34 -2.40
N MET A 54 -1.04 2.69 -3.48
CA MET A 54 -1.08 1.95 -4.75
C MET A 54 0.31 1.70 -5.35
N GLY A 55 1.31 2.51 -5.00
CA GLY A 55 2.70 2.30 -5.45
C GLY A 55 3.23 0.92 -5.08
N GLY A 56 2.87 0.36 -3.92
CA GLY A 56 3.33 -0.99 -3.56
C GLY A 56 2.71 -2.09 -4.42
N LEU A 57 1.46 -1.91 -4.88
CA LEU A 57 0.85 -2.79 -5.88
C LEU A 57 1.53 -2.67 -7.24
N VAL A 58 1.86 -1.45 -7.66
CA VAL A 58 2.65 -1.19 -8.89
C VAL A 58 4.03 -1.85 -8.81
N SER A 59 4.72 -1.72 -7.68
CA SER A 59 6.02 -2.38 -7.43
C SER A 59 5.89 -3.91 -7.45
N ARG A 60 4.85 -4.46 -6.82
CA ARG A 60 4.61 -5.90 -6.80
C ARG A 60 4.24 -6.42 -8.20
N SER A 61 3.44 -5.66 -8.96
CA SER A 61 3.17 -5.94 -10.36
C SER A 61 4.46 -5.97 -11.18
N ALA A 62 5.34 -4.97 -11.03
CA ALA A 62 6.64 -4.93 -11.71
C ALA A 62 7.54 -6.12 -11.36
N LEU A 63 7.56 -6.54 -10.08
CA LEU A 63 8.36 -7.66 -9.58
C LEU A 63 7.99 -9.00 -10.25
N TYR A 64 6.70 -9.23 -10.48
CA TYR A 64 6.15 -10.45 -11.07
C TYR A 64 5.90 -10.35 -12.59
N HIS A 65 6.06 -9.16 -13.18
CA HIS A 65 5.82 -8.97 -14.61
C HIS A 65 6.80 -9.78 -15.46
N SER A 66 6.35 -10.33 -16.60
CA SER A 66 7.18 -11.13 -17.51
C SER A 66 8.39 -10.37 -18.07
N ASN A 67 8.29 -9.05 -18.17
CA ASN A 67 9.39 -8.17 -18.57
C ASN A 67 10.46 -8.00 -17.47
N ASN A 68 10.30 -8.56 -16.27
CA ASN A 68 11.34 -8.53 -15.25
C ASN A 68 12.49 -9.50 -15.59
N THR A 69 13.23 -9.21 -16.66
CA THR A 69 14.28 -10.07 -17.20
C THR A 69 15.64 -9.82 -16.58
N LYS A 70 15.87 -8.64 -16.00
CA LYS A 70 17.14 -8.31 -15.30
C LYS A 70 17.11 -8.59 -13.80
N ASP A 71 15.91 -8.80 -13.23
CA ASP A 71 15.68 -9.09 -11.81
C ASP A 71 16.40 -8.12 -10.83
N VAL A 72 16.42 -6.83 -11.18
CA VAL A 72 17.10 -5.78 -10.40
C VAL A 72 16.34 -5.37 -9.13
N ILE A 73 15.06 -5.70 -9.02
CA ILE A 73 14.25 -5.40 -7.82
C ILE A 73 14.64 -6.39 -6.72
N ASP A 74 15.44 -5.90 -5.78
CA ASP A 74 15.97 -6.69 -4.69
C ASP A 74 14.99 -6.75 -3.52
N PHE A 75 14.42 -5.60 -3.14
CA PHE A 75 13.39 -5.51 -2.12
C PHE A 75 12.32 -4.46 -2.43
N ILE A 76 11.12 -4.70 -1.91
CA ILE A 76 10.00 -3.77 -1.87
C ILE A 76 9.69 -3.47 -0.40
N VAL A 77 9.82 -2.21 -0.02
CA VAL A 77 9.32 -1.69 1.25
C VAL A 77 8.08 -0.87 0.96
N SER A 78 6.93 -1.40 1.37
CA SER A 78 5.62 -0.81 1.10
C SER A 78 5.06 -0.09 2.31
N LEU A 79 4.43 1.06 2.09
CA LEU A 79 3.87 1.93 3.13
C LEU A 79 2.37 2.14 2.83
N GLY A 80 1.49 1.54 3.64
CA GLY A 80 0.04 1.66 3.50
C GLY A 80 -0.51 1.03 2.21
N THR A 81 0.14 0.01 1.65
CA THR A 81 -0.27 -0.56 0.37
C THR A 81 -1.54 -1.41 0.50
N PRO A 82 -2.59 -1.15 -0.30
CA PRO A 82 -3.82 -1.93 -0.26
C PRO A 82 -3.68 -3.26 -1.00
N TYR A 83 -2.93 -4.24 -0.46
CA TYR A 83 -2.67 -5.50 -1.18
C TYR A 83 -3.92 -6.30 -1.54
N LEU A 84 -4.98 -6.18 -0.74
CA LEU A 84 -6.29 -6.77 -1.00
C LEU A 84 -7.30 -5.71 -1.49
N GLY A 85 -6.84 -4.51 -1.87
CA GLY A 85 -7.68 -3.38 -2.22
C GLY A 85 -8.17 -2.58 -1.00
N SER A 86 -8.99 -1.57 -1.25
CA SER A 86 -9.66 -0.79 -0.20
C SER A 86 -11.17 -1.11 -0.21
N PRO A 87 -11.81 -1.29 0.96
CA PRO A 87 -13.27 -1.39 1.02
C PRO A 87 -13.97 -0.21 0.33
N PHE A 88 -13.38 0.99 0.38
CA PHE A 88 -13.91 2.16 -0.29
C PHE A 88 -13.90 2.08 -1.81
N ALA A 89 -13.20 1.13 -2.43
CA ALA A 89 -13.26 0.89 -3.86
C ALA A 89 -14.25 -0.21 -4.26
N SER A 90 -14.98 -0.76 -3.28
CA SER A 90 -15.96 -1.84 -3.51
C SER A 90 -17.37 -1.30 -3.35
N THR A 91 -18.15 -1.34 -4.43
CA THR A 91 -19.56 -0.91 -4.42
C THR A 91 -20.39 -1.67 -3.39
N SER A 92 -20.10 -2.94 -3.16
CA SER A 92 -20.75 -3.78 -2.14
C SER A 92 -20.54 -3.28 -0.70
N TYR A 93 -19.44 -2.56 -0.44
CA TYR A 93 -19.14 -1.99 0.88
C TYR A 93 -19.57 -0.53 0.99
N GLN A 94 -19.57 0.20 -0.14
CA GLN A 94 -19.91 1.63 -0.19
C GLN A 94 -21.36 1.94 0.21
N GLY A 95 -22.32 1.01 0.06
CA GLY A 95 -23.72 1.29 0.40
C GLY A 95 -24.23 2.63 -0.17
N ASN A 96 -24.92 3.43 0.64
CA ASN A 96 -25.41 4.76 0.28
C ASN A 96 -24.71 5.87 1.10
N PHE A 97 -23.38 6.00 0.96
CA PHE A 97 -22.56 6.98 1.69
C PHE A 97 -22.73 8.47 1.25
N GLY A 98 -23.79 8.81 0.51
CA GLY A 98 -24.08 10.19 0.08
C GLY A 98 -22.93 10.84 -0.71
N THR A 99 -22.59 12.09 -0.41
CA THR A 99 -21.53 12.87 -1.07
C THR A 99 -20.13 12.25 -0.96
N LEU A 100 -19.86 11.43 0.06
CA LEU A 100 -18.60 10.68 0.13
C LEU A 100 -18.61 9.49 -0.84
N GLY A 101 -19.76 8.88 -1.07
CA GLY A 101 -19.95 7.89 -2.13
C GLY A 101 -19.65 8.48 -3.51
N GLU A 102 -20.01 9.73 -3.76
CA GLU A 102 -19.69 10.44 -5.01
C GLU A 102 -18.19 10.76 -5.15
N LEU A 103 -17.53 11.21 -4.07
CA LEU A 103 -16.08 11.42 -4.06
C LEU A 103 -15.31 10.09 -4.25
N MET A 104 -15.75 9.03 -3.58
CA MET A 104 -15.14 7.71 -3.73
C MET A 104 -15.40 7.15 -5.13
N ALA A 105 -16.60 7.30 -5.70
CA ALA A 105 -16.87 6.95 -7.09
C ALA A 105 -16.04 7.75 -8.09
N PHE A 106 -15.73 9.02 -7.79
CA PHE A 106 -14.81 9.83 -8.60
C PHE A 106 -13.37 9.27 -8.52
N LEU A 107 -12.91 8.90 -7.33
CA LEU A 107 -11.57 8.32 -7.12
C LEU A 107 -11.44 6.90 -7.68
N THR A 108 -12.51 6.10 -7.62
CA THR A 108 -12.54 4.68 -8.03
C THR A 108 -13.08 4.46 -9.43
N GLY A 109 -13.63 5.50 -10.06
CA GLY A 109 -14.19 5.45 -11.42
C GLY A 109 -13.13 5.42 -12.53
N THR A 110 -11.87 5.66 -12.19
CA THR A 110 -10.72 5.47 -13.09
C THR A 110 -10.32 4.00 -13.15
N GLU A 111 -9.60 3.58 -14.20
CA GLU A 111 -9.17 2.19 -14.33
C GLU A 111 -8.24 1.75 -13.18
N GLY A 112 -7.28 2.60 -12.80
CA GLY A 112 -6.45 2.35 -11.62
C GLY A 112 -7.25 2.32 -10.31
N GLY A 113 -8.29 3.16 -10.21
CA GLY A 113 -9.21 3.16 -9.07
C GLY A 113 -10.04 1.87 -8.96
N LYS A 114 -10.47 1.30 -10.09
CA LYS A 114 -11.17 0.01 -10.13
C LYS A 114 -10.26 -1.15 -9.71
N ASP A 115 -8.98 -1.11 -10.08
CA ASP A 115 -7.99 -2.11 -9.64
C ASP A 115 -7.75 -2.09 -8.12
N LEU A 116 -8.21 -1.05 -7.41
CA LEU A 116 -8.17 -0.99 -5.95
C LEU A 116 -9.41 -1.60 -5.27
N ALA A 117 -10.39 -2.10 -6.03
CA ALA A 117 -11.55 -2.78 -5.47
C ALA A 117 -11.11 -3.93 -4.56
N TYR A 118 -11.78 -4.07 -3.41
CA TYR A 118 -11.41 -5.04 -2.40
C TYR A 118 -11.61 -6.47 -2.91
N THR A 119 -10.78 -7.39 -2.41
CA THR A 119 -10.90 -8.81 -2.73
C THR A 119 -10.73 -9.68 -1.49
N ASN A 120 -11.46 -10.79 -1.45
CA ASN A 120 -11.47 -11.70 -0.31
C ASN A 120 -10.33 -12.74 -0.33
N ALA A 121 -9.41 -12.66 -1.29
CA ALA A 121 -8.29 -13.59 -1.49
C ALA A 121 -8.76 -15.06 -1.66
N LEU A 122 -9.82 -15.25 -2.44
CA LEU A 122 -10.57 -16.52 -2.55
C LEU A 122 -9.76 -17.65 -3.22
N GLY A 123 -8.74 -17.30 -4.01
CA GLY A 123 -7.89 -18.27 -4.71
C GLY A 123 -6.63 -18.69 -3.94
N THR A 124 -6.40 -18.14 -2.75
CA THR A 124 -5.11 -18.27 -2.06
C THR A 124 -5.17 -19.18 -0.83
N PHE A 125 -4.02 -19.75 -0.44
CA PHE A 125 -3.93 -20.61 0.75
C PHE A 125 -4.11 -19.87 2.07
N TYR A 126 -3.85 -18.56 2.09
CA TYR A 126 -4.17 -17.67 3.19
C TYR A 126 -5.54 -17.03 2.95
N GLN A 127 -6.22 -16.62 4.00
CA GLN A 127 -7.60 -16.14 3.88
C GLN A 127 -7.76 -14.81 4.61
N VAL A 128 -8.67 -13.97 4.11
CA VAL A 128 -9.19 -12.85 4.89
C VAL A 128 -9.94 -13.40 6.11
N PRO A 129 -9.77 -12.82 7.31
CA PRO A 129 -10.54 -13.24 8.48
C PRO A 129 -12.05 -13.22 8.20
N ILE A 130 -12.77 -14.25 8.64
CA ILE A 130 -14.21 -14.42 8.32
C ILE A 130 -15.04 -13.18 8.69
N ASN A 131 -14.70 -12.52 9.79
CA ASN A 131 -15.37 -11.30 10.26
C ASN A 131 -14.99 -10.02 9.49
N GLU A 132 -14.11 -10.12 8.50
CA GLU A 132 -13.61 -9.05 7.64
C GLU A 132 -13.91 -9.30 6.16
N LEU A 133 -14.61 -10.39 5.83
CA LEU A 133 -15.07 -10.68 4.48
C LEU A 133 -16.14 -9.68 4.05
N ILE A 134 -15.94 -9.08 2.88
CA ILE A 134 -16.94 -8.21 2.25
C ILE A 134 -17.75 -9.07 1.27
N SER A 135 -19.07 -9.15 1.46
CA SER A 135 -19.94 -9.99 0.63
C SER A 135 -19.78 -9.67 -0.86
N GLY A 136 -19.45 -10.69 -1.65
CA GLY A 136 -19.25 -10.57 -3.10
C GLY A 136 -18.02 -9.79 -3.55
N ALA A 137 -17.14 -9.36 -2.63
CA ALA A 137 -15.91 -8.66 -2.99
C ALA A 137 -14.92 -9.61 -3.70
N PHE A 138 -14.62 -9.26 -4.94
CA PHE A 138 -13.71 -10.00 -5.81
C PHE A 138 -13.10 -9.05 -6.83
N ASN A 139 -11.77 -8.99 -6.85
CA ASN A 139 -11.00 -8.25 -7.83
C ASN A 139 -10.08 -9.22 -8.57
N PRO A 140 -10.39 -9.57 -9.83
CA PRO A 140 -9.67 -10.60 -10.55
C PRO A 140 -8.18 -10.28 -10.75
N TYR A 141 -7.81 -9.00 -10.83
CA TYR A 141 -6.42 -8.61 -10.97
C TYR A 141 -5.65 -8.80 -9.67
N LEU A 142 -6.19 -8.33 -8.54
CA LEU A 142 -5.56 -8.51 -7.24
C LEU A 142 -5.49 -9.99 -6.86
N GLU A 143 -6.51 -10.79 -7.16
CA GLU A 143 -6.49 -12.25 -6.91
C GLU A 143 -5.33 -12.92 -7.66
N ARG A 144 -5.13 -12.64 -8.96
CA ARG A 144 -3.98 -13.16 -9.71
C ARG A 144 -2.64 -12.70 -9.12
N LEU A 145 -2.55 -11.42 -8.73
CA LEU A 145 -1.32 -10.90 -8.15
C LEU A 145 -1.05 -11.56 -6.78
N LEU A 146 -2.09 -11.82 -5.98
CA LEU A 146 -2.05 -12.45 -4.67
C LEU A 146 -1.70 -13.95 -4.75
N GLU A 147 -2.17 -14.66 -5.77
CA GLU A 147 -1.80 -16.05 -6.04
C GLU A 147 -0.29 -16.21 -6.24
N GLU A 148 0.37 -15.24 -6.88
CA GLU A 148 1.81 -15.30 -7.08
C GLU A 148 2.61 -15.11 -5.79
N SER A 149 3.53 -16.03 -5.51
CA SER A 149 4.28 -16.06 -4.24
C SER A 149 5.78 -16.29 -4.37
N SER A 150 6.28 -16.49 -5.59
CA SER A 150 7.67 -16.89 -5.83
C SER A 150 8.73 -15.88 -5.35
N LYS A 151 8.34 -14.61 -5.11
CA LYS A 151 9.23 -13.52 -4.70
C LYS A 151 8.73 -12.75 -3.47
N ASP A 152 7.77 -13.27 -2.71
CA ASP A 152 7.24 -12.56 -1.52
C ASP A 152 8.29 -12.39 -0.42
N SER A 153 9.36 -13.19 -0.44
CA SER A 153 10.53 -12.98 0.42
C SER A 153 11.22 -11.63 0.19
N ARG A 154 10.93 -10.92 -0.89
CA ARG A 154 11.46 -9.58 -1.17
C ARG A 154 10.54 -8.45 -0.72
N ILE A 155 9.44 -8.74 -0.03
CA ILE A 155 8.41 -7.74 0.29
C ILE A 155 8.28 -7.55 1.80
N THR A 156 8.34 -6.29 2.22
CA THR A 156 8.00 -5.85 3.58
C THR A 156 6.87 -4.83 3.55
N ALA A 157 5.94 -4.93 4.49
CA ALA A 157 4.75 -4.10 4.58
C ALA A 157 4.68 -3.33 5.89
N PHE A 158 4.77 -2.00 5.80
CA PHE A 158 4.27 -1.09 6.82
C PHE A 158 2.82 -0.76 6.52
N TYR A 159 1.96 -0.84 7.54
CA TYR A 159 0.54 -0.54 7.41
C TYR A 159 0.05 0.22 8.63
N GLY A 160 -1.01 1.01 8.47
CA GLY A 160 -1.57 1.80 9.54
C GLY A 160 -2.72 1.09 10.27
N GLU A 161 -2.75 1.26 11.57
CA GLU A 161 -3.84 0.92 12.48
C GLU A 161 -4.06 2.11 13.40
N MET A 162 -4.90 3.05 12.97
CA MET A 162 -5.32 4.18 13.79
C MET A 162 -6.02 3.63 15.04
N ASN A 163 -5.42 3.86 16.21
CA ASN A 163 -5.90 3.37 17.50
C ASN A 163 -7.19 4.06 17.96
N VAL A 164 -7.47 5.24 17.41
CA VAL A 164 -8.70 6.01 17.51
C VAL A 164 -8.94 6.68 16.16
N CYS A 165 -10.21 6.84 15.76
CA CYS A 165 -10.51 7.63 14.58
C CYS A 165 -10.56 9.13 14.91
N ASN A 166 -11.41 9.52 15.86
CA ASN A 166 -11.60 10.91 16.23
C ASN A 166 -10.41 11.44 17.03
N ASN A 167 -9.93 12.64 16.66
CA ASN A 167 -8.76 13.28 17.27
C ASN A 167 -7.47 12.46 17.19
N HIS A 168 -7.34 11.56 16.20
CA HIS A 168 -6.08 10.87 15.96
C HIS A 168 -4.96 11.91 15.70
N PRO A 169 -3.84 11.87 16.45
CA PRO A 169 -2.82 12.90 16.36
C PRO A 169 -2.22 13.06 14.96
N GLY A 170 -2.24 14.29 14.45
CA GLY A 170 -1.68 14.64 13.15
C GLY A 170 -2.53 14.21 11.96
N SER A 171 -3.70 13.62 12.19
CA SER A 171 -4.52 13.13 11.07
C SER A 171 -5.32 14.20 10.37
N GLU A 172 -5.34 14.12 9.04
CA GLU A 172 -6.22 14.94 8.21
C GLU A 172 -7.68 14.47 8.32
N SER A 173 -8.61 15.41 8.14
CA SER A 173 -10.05 15.14 8.29
C SER A 173 -10.53 13.99 7.40
N VAL A 174 -9.98 13.83 6.20
CA VAL A 174 -10.36 12.76 5.28
C VAL A 174 -10.09 11.36 5.85
N TYR A 175 -8.95 11.16 6.53
CA TYR A 175 -8.60 9.87 7.12
C TYR A 175 -9.37 9.60 8.41
N ILE A 176 -9.65 10.64 9.19
CA ILE A 176 -10.55 10.54 10.36
C ILE A 176 -11.95 10.10 9.91
N ILE A 177 -12.49 10.73 8.87
CA ILE A 177 -13.79 10.37 8.29
C ILE A 177 -13.76 8.93 7.78
N GLY A 178 -12.75 8.57 6.98
CA GLY A 178 -12.62 7.21 6.45
C GLY A 178 -12.48 6.15 7.55
N CYS A 179 -11.69 6.41 8.59
CA CYS A 179 -11.58 5.53 9.76
C CYS A 179 -12.93 5.30 10.44
N ASN A 180 -13.74 6.35 10.62
CA ASN A 180 -15.07 6.22 11.20
C ASN A 180 -16.01 5.38 10.32
N PHE A 181 -15.97 5.56 8.99
CA PHE A 181 -16.77 4.73 8.07
C PHE A 181 -16.35 3.27 8.08
N LEU A 182 -15.04 2.99 8.09
CA LEU A 182 -14.52 1.63 8.19
C LEU A 182 -14.85 0.99 9.54
N SER A 183 -14.80 1.76 10.62
CA SER A 183 -15.13 1.28 11.97
C SER A 183 -16.61 0.97 12.14
N ASN A 184 -17.50 1.80 11.59
CA ASN A 184 -18.95 1.61 11.71
C ASN A 184 -19.58 0.79 10.57
N GLY A 185 -18.76 0.34 9.62
CA GLY A 185 -19.20 -0.45 8.46
C GLY A 185 -19.52 -1.90 8.81
N SER A 186 -19.98 -2.64 7.79
CA SER A 186 -20.24 -4.07 7.86
C SER A 186 -19.58 -4.77 6.66
N PRO A 187 -18.52 -5.58 6.87
CA PRO A 187 -17.82 -5.85 8.14
C PRO A 187 -17.19 -4.60 8.77
N SER A 188 -17.00 -4.62 10.10
CA SER A 188 -16.36 -3.52 10.83
C SER A 188 -14.84 -3.70 10.87
N PHE A 189 -14.11 -2.62 10.61
CA PHE A 189 -12.65 -2.52 10.71
C PHE A 189 -12.22 -1.57 11.84
N THR A 190 -12.94 -1.59 12.96
CA THR A 190 -12.63 -0.76 14.13
C THR A 190 -11.19 -0.99 14.59
N ASN A 191 -10.42 0.09 14.70
CA ASN A 191 -8.99 0.10 15.04
C ASN A 191 -8.10 -0.78 14.14
N LYS A 192 -8.56 -1.05 12.92
CA LYS A 192 -7.89 -1.92 11.93
C LYS A 192 -7.80 -1.25 10.57
N SER A 193 -7.53 0.05 10.54
CA SER A 193 -7.32 0.77 9.28
C SER A 193 -6.46 2.02 9.48
N ASP A 194 -5.90 2.50 8.37
CA ASP A 194 -5.20 3.79 8.28
C ASP A 194 -6.12 4.92 7.80
N GLY A 195 -7.44 4.70 7.86
CA GLY A 195 -8.46 5.60 7.32
C GLY A 195 -8.80 5.39 5.84
N ILE A 196 -8.06 4.56 5.09
CA ILE A 196 -8.39 4.17 3.70
C ILE A 196 -8.23 2.67 3.48
N VAL A 197 -7.14 2.11 3.98
CA VAL A 197 -6.71 0.72 3.82
C VAL A 197 -6.88 0.01 5.15
N THR A 198 -7.50 -1.16 5.13
CA THR A 198 -7.65 -1.99 6.32
C THR A 198 -6.34 -2.70 6.64
N SER A 199 -6.07 -3.03 7.90
CA SER A 199 -4.81 -3.66 8.27
C SER A 199 -4.64 -5.03 7.62
N THR A 200 -5.72 -5.79 7.45
CA THR A 200 -5.72 -7.03 6.67
C THR A 200 -5.30 -6.80 5.22
N SER A 201 -5.74 -5.73 4.57
CA SER A 201 -5.26 -5.37 3.23
C SER A 201 -3.80 -4.91 3.26
N GLY A 202 -3.47 -4.00 4.18
CA GLY A 202 -2.14 -3.40 4.37
C GLY A 202 -1.03 -4.41 4.58
N LYS A 203 -1.31 -5.49 5.31
CA LYS A 203 -0.32 -6.52 5.66
C LYS A 203 -0.36 -7.74 4.73
N MET A 204 -1.21 -7.73 3.70
CA MET A 204 -1.42 -8.86 2.77
C MET A 204 -1.98 -10.10 3.50
N SER A 205 -2.93 -9.89 4.41
CA SER A 205 -3.47 -10.91 5.31
C SER A 205 -2.35 -11.70 6.03
N SER A 206 -2.33 -13.03 5.95
CA SER A 206 -1.28 -13.88 6.54
C SER A 206 -0.23 -14.36 5.52
N LYS A 207 -0.19 -13.78 4.30
CA LYS A 207 0.77 -14.17 3.26
C LYS A 207 2.21 -13.86 3.63
N LEU A 208 2.46 -12.67 4.18
CA LEU A 208 3.79 -12.29 4.63
C LEU A 208 4.03 -12.84 6.05
N PRO A 209 5.26 -13.29 6.37
CA PRO A 209 5.60 -13.63 7.74
C PRO A 209 5.50 -12.39 8.64
N GLY A 210 5.15 -12.58 9.91
CA GLY A 210 4.98 -11.45 10.86
C GLY A 210 6.21 -10.55 10.98
N ALA A 211 7.42 -11.08 10.80
CA ALA A 211 8.67 -10.30 10.77
C ALA A 211 8.78 -9.31 9.60
N LYS A 212 7.88 -9.38 8.62
CA LYS A 212 7.78 -8.49 7.45
C LYS A 212 6.51 -7.64 7.46
N GLN A 213 5.80 -7.63 8.58
CA GLN A 213 4.55 -6.90 8.78
C GLN A 213 4.70 -5.92 9.95
N PHE A 214 4.69 -4.62 9.66
CA PHE A 214 4.95 -3.56 10.63
C PHE A 214 3.71 -2.67 10.78
N SER A 215 2.96 -2.87 11.86
CA SER A 215 1.82 -2.00 12.20
C SER A 215 2.31 -0.65 12.74
N LYS A 216 1.61 0.43 12.37
CA LYS A 216 1.87 1.80 12.81
C LYS A 216 0.58 2.47 13.24
N ASN A 217 0.61 3.16 14.37
CA ASN A 217 -0.48 4.05 14.76
C ASN A 217 -0.42 5.36 13.97
N LEU A 218 -0.68 5.27 12.67
CA LEU A 218 -0.57 6.35 11.69
C LEU A 218 -1.72 6.24 10.70
N ASP A 219 -2.20 7.37 10.20
CA ASP A 219 -3.08 7.37 9.05
C ASP A 219 -2.33 7.15 7.73
N HIS A 220 -3.10 7.00 6.65
CA HIS A 220 -2.57 6.69 5.34
C HIS A 220 -1.58 7.74 4.79
N SER A 221 -1.77 9.03 5.09
CA SER A 221 -0.83 10.09 4.67
C SER A 221 0.44 10.11 5.50
N GLN A 222 0.34 9.80 6.79
CA GLN A 222 1.46 9.72 7.70
C GLN A 222 2.43 8.61 7.31
N LEU A 223 1.92 7.49 6.77
CA LEU A 223 2.73 6.43 6.17
C LEU A 223 3.59 6.91 4.98
N SER A 224 3.25 8.03 4.33
CA SER A 224 4.07 8.64 3.26
C SER A 224 5.11 9.67 3.79
N PHE A 225 5.34 9.70 5.11
CA PHE A 225 6.12 10.72 5.80
C PHE A 225 5.53 12.14 5.72
N ARG A 226 4.27 12.29 5.32
CA ARG A 226 3.56 13.57 5.24
C ARG A 226 2.66 13.73 6.45
N ASN A 227 2.27 14.97 6.78
CA ASN A 227 1.18 15.23 7.74
C ASN A 227 1.36 14.56 9.13
N HIS A 228 2.59 14.50 9.64
CA HIS A 228 2.84 14.07 11.01
C HIS A 228 2.53 15.21 11.99
N VAL A 229 2.32 14.86 13.27
CA VAL A 229 2.10 15.82 14.37
C VAL A 229 3.17 16.91 14.41
N ASN A 230 4.43 16.51 14.17
CA ASN A 230 5.57 17.40 14.06
C ASN A 230 6.71 16.69 13.30
N THR A 231 7.77 17.46 13.02
CA THR A 231 8.98 16.97 12.34
C THR A 231 9.66 15.81 13.08
N THR A 232 9.65 15.81 14.41
CA THR A 232 10.26 14.73 15.20
C THR A 232 9.57 13.40 14.97
N SER A 233 8.23 13.35 15.09
CA SER A 233 7.43 12.16 14.81
C SER A 233 7.66 11.61 13.41
N ARG A 234 7.69 12.50 12.41
CA ARG A 234 7.97 12.14 11.02
C ARG A 234 9.35 11.50 10.88
N ASN A 235 10.37 12.16 11.42
CA ASN A 235 11.75 11.72 11.29
C ASN A 235 11.97 10.38 12.01
N THR A 236 11.37 10.18 13.19
CA THR A 236 11.41 8.89 13.89
C THR A 236 10.85 7.76 13.02
N TYR A 237 9.70 7.97 12.36
CA TYR A 237 9.15 6.96 11.45
C TYR A 237 10.02 6.74 10.20
N PHE A 238 10.56 7.83 9.63
CA PHE A 238 11.49 7.74 8.50
C PHE A 238 12.76 6.94 8.85
N ASP A 239 13.37 7.21 10.00
CA ASP A 239 14.56 6.52 10.48
C ASP A 239 14.29 5.04 10.77
N GLU A 240 13.09 4.69 11.24
CA GLU A 240 12.69 3.29 11.39
C GLU A 240 12.64 2.55 10.04
N VAL A 241 11.98 3.15 9.04
CA VAL A 241 11.91 2.58 7.68
C VAL A 241 13.31 2.44 7.07
N LEU A 242 14.17 3.45 7.26
CA LEU A 242 15.54 3.42 6.79
C LEU A 242 16.38 2.35 7.52
N SER A 243 16.20 2.18 8.83
CA SER A 243 16.90 1.13 9.58
C SER A 243 16.54 -0.26 9.09
N LEU A 244 15.28 -0.49 8.69
CA LEU A 244 14.90 -1.73 8.04
C LEU A 244 15.63 -1.87 6.70
N ILE A 245 15.59 -0.85 5.84
CA ILE A 245 16.24 -0.85 4.52
C ILE A 245 17.73 -1.18 4.64
N ASN A 246 18.42 -0.63 5.64
CA ASN A 246 19.85 -0.89 5.89
C ASN A 246 20.14 -2.31 6.40
N SER A 247 19.12 -3.06 6.82
CA SER A 247 19.24 -4.42 7.36
C SER A 247 18.86 -5.53 6.38
N LEU A 248 18.33 -5.15 5.20
CA LEU A 248 18.01 -6.06 4.09
C LEU A 248 19.28 -6.48 3.35
#